data_AF-A0A395GHQ5-F1
#
_entry.id   AF-A0A395GHQ5-F1
#
_cell.length_a   1.000
_cell.length_b   1.000
_cell.length_c   1.000
_cell.angle_alpha   90.00
_cell.angle_beta   90.00
_cell.angle_gamma   90.00
#
_symmetry.space_group_name_H-M   'P 1'
#
loop_
_entity.id
_entity.type
_entity.pdbx_description
1 polymer ?
#
loop_
_entity_poly.entity_id
_entity_poly.type
_entity_poly.pdbx_seq_one_letter_code
_entity_poly.pdbx_strand_id
1 'polypeptide(L)'
;MMSQTTSDTPHLFEDDLPESANTERKIFAEWASSVPFKKQAEDFEIHNSVELDIKLAPFLRSLNLSSKGYSLVQIPGPEHAPFHHSKGDAFIIPIEILDGSPSASGKPLREGKRLLMKANHEVKIGPKLRLLFILL
;
A
#
# COMPACT_ATOMS: atom_id res chain seq x y z
N MET A 1 -11.59 16.47 37.30
CA MET A 1 -12.21 15.86 36.11
C MET A 1 -11.17 14.98 35.47
N MET A 2 -11.48 13.71 35.23
CA MET A 2 -10.55 12.77 34.61
C MET A 2 -10.34 13.16 33.15
N SER A 3 -9.10 13.49 32.77
CA SER A 3 -8.72 13.62 31.37
C SER A 3 -8.82 12.23 30.74
N GLN A 4 -9.92 11.97 30.02
CA GLN A 4 -9.97 10.87 29.09
C GLN A 4 -8.96 11.20 27.99
N THR A 5 -7.79 10.59 28.06
CA THR A 5 -6.87 10.52 26.93
C THR A 5 -7.53 9.58 25.92
N THR A 6 -8.42 10.11 25.07
CA THR A 6 -8.71 9.43 23.81
C THR A 6 -7.36 9.33 23.10
N SER A 7 -6.89 8.11 22.92
CA SER A 7 -5.73 7.87 22.06
C SER A 7 -6.15 8.27 20.66
N ASP A 8 -5.98 9.55 20.32
CA ASP A 8 -6.10 10.11 18.97
C ASP A 8 -4.91 9.61 18.14
N THR A 9 -4.77 8.28 18.06
CA THR A 9 -3.87 7.68 17.08
C THR A 9 -4.55 7.93 15.73
N PRO A 10 -3.95 8.75 14.84
CA PRO A 10 -4.57 9.04 13.56
C PRO A 10 -4.82 7.72 12.80
N HIS A 11 -5.98 7.60 12.16
CA HIS A 11 -6.38 6.43 11.36
C HIS A 11 -5.44 6.14 10.17
N LEU A 12 -4.55 7.09 9.87
CA LEU A 12 -3.48 7.03 8.87
C LEU A 12 -2.18 7.57 9.46
N PHE A 13 -1.30 6.66 9.89
CA PHE A 13 0.03 7.00 10.39
C PHE A 13 1.09 6.71 9.31
N GLU A 14 2.11 7.57 9.16
CA GLU A 14 3.17 7.38 8.16
C GLU A 14 4.53 7.22 8.83
N ASP A 15 5.31 6.29 8.32
CA ASP A 15 6.71 6.13 8.65
C ASP A 15 7.56 5.75 7.42
N ASP A 16 8.87 5.90 7.58
CA ASP A 16 9.85 5.49 6.59
C ASP A 16 9.95 3.97 6.49
N LEU A 17 10.11 3.46 5.27
CA LEU A 17 10.57 2.10 5.08
C LEU A 17 12.02 1.97 5.60
N PRO A 18 12.37 0.86 6.27
CA PRO A 18 13.77 0.53 6.51
C PRO A 18 14.57 0.57 5.20
N GLU A 19 15.85 0.95 5.26
CA GLU A 19 16.69 1.11 4.06
C GLU A 19 16.75 -0.17 3.20
N SER A 20 16.88 -1.32 3.84
CA SER A 20 16.83 -2.63 3.18
C SER A 20 15.50 -2.85 2.47
N ALA A 21 14.39 -2.50 3.12
CA ALA A 21 13.06 -2.63 2.55
C ALA A 21 12.83 -1.67 1.38
N ASN A 22 13.31 -0.43 1.47
CA ASN A 22 13.21 0.51 0.35
C ASN A 22 14.09 0.07 -0.84
N THR A 23 15.21 -0.61 -0.59
CA THR A 23 16.03 -1.21 -1.66
C THR A 23 15.26 -2.32 -2.37
N GLU A 24 14.69 -3.26 -1.61
CA GLU A 24 13.86 -4.33 -2.17
C GLU A 24 12.61 -3.79 -2.89
N ARG A 25 11.99 -2.72 -2.37
CA ARG A 25 10.87 -2.03 -3.03
C ARG A 25 11.25 -1.57 -4.43
N LYS A 26 12.44 -0.98 -4.61
CA LYS A 26 12.90 -0.49 -5.94
C LYS A 26 13.05 -1.65 -6.94
N ILE A 27 13.69 -2.74 -6.52
CA ILE A 27 13.85 -3.95 -7.34
C ILE A 27 12.48 -4.54 -7.69
N PHE A 28 11.58 -4.59 -6.71
CA PHE A 28 10.22 -5.07 -6.91
C PHE A 28 9.42 -4.17 -7.86
N ALA A 29 9.59 -2.84 -7.80
CA ALA A 29 8.95 -1.89 -8.68
C ALA A 29 9.35 -2.09 -10.15
N GLU A 30 10.64 -2.34 -10.42
CA GLU A 30 11.11 -2.67 -11.77
C GLU A 30 10.38 -3.89 -12.34
N TRP A 31 10.25 -4.96 -11.56
CA TRP A 31 9.47 -6.13 -11.98
C TRP A 31 7.98 -5.81 -12.14
N ALA A 32 7.37 -5.13 -11.16
CA ALA A 32 5.95 -4.78 -11.17
C ALA A 32 5.55 -3.91 -12.37
N SER A 33 6.48 -3.12 -12.91
CA SER A 33 6.27 -2.32 -14.12
C SER A 33 6.05 -3.16 -15.39
N SER A 34 6.50 -4.42 -15.40
CA SER A 34 6.49 -5.31 -16.57
C SER A 34 5.35 -6.32 -16.59
N VAL A 35 4.58 -6.42 -15.50
CA VAL A 35 3.53 -7.44 -15.38
C VAL A 35 2.14 -6.91 -15.71
N PRO A 36 1.26 -7.75 -16.28
CA PRO A 36 -0.11 -7.35 -16.58
C PRO A 36 -0.96 -7.26 -15.30
N PHE A 37 -1.74 -6.19 -15.20
CA PHE A 37 -2.77 -6.05 -14.16
C PHE A 37 -4.14 -6.41 -14.74
N LYS A 38 -5.01 -6.99 -13.89
CA LYS A 38 -6.38 -7.33 -14.27
C LYS A 38 -7.35 -6.32 -13.68
N LYS A 39 -8.16 -5.70 -14.55
CA LYS A 39 -9.21 -4.76 -14.16
C LYS A 39 -10.24 -5.44 -13.25
N GLN A 40 -10.53 -4.80 -12.12
CA GLN A 40 -11.57 -5.22 -11.16
C GLN A 40 -12.68 -4.17 -11.05
N ALA A 41 -12.32 -2.88 -11.14
CA ALA A 41 -13.23 -1.76 -11.31
C ALA A 41 -12.61 -0.73 -12.27
N GLU A 42 -13.32 0.37 -12.57
CA GLU A 42 -12.89 1.37 -13.56
C GLU A 42 -11.44 1.83 -13.36
N ASP A 43 -11.11 2.22 -12.13
CA ASP A 43 -9.81 2.74 -11.71
C ASP A 43 -9.13 1.85 -10.67
N PHE A 44 -9.40 0.54 -10.71
CA PHE A 44 -8.83 -0.41 -9.76
C PHE A 44 -8.48 -1.72 -10.45
N GLU A 45 -7.19 -2.03 -10.46
CA GLU A 45 -6.66 -3.24 -11.07
C GLU A 45 -5.77 -3.99 -10.08
N ILE A 46 -5.76 -5.32 -10.16
CA ILE A 46 -4.95 -6.17 -9.27
C ILE A 46 -4.06 -7.09 -10.09
N HIS A 47 -2.87 -7.36 -9.56
CA HIS A 47 -2.00 -8.43 -10.04
C HIS A 47 -1.94 -9.54 -8.99
N ASN A 48 -2.13 -10.78 -9.44
CA ASN A 48 -1.97 -11.97 -8.62
C ASN A 48 -1.37 -13.10 -9.49
N SER A 49 -0.26 -13.66 -9.03
CA SER A 49 0.44 -14.76 -9.69
C SER A 49 1.35 -15.46 -8.68
N VAL A 50 1.74 -16.70 -8.95
CA VAL A 50 2.77 -17.39 -8.13
C VAL A 50 4.11 -16.64 -8.20
N GLU A 51 4.39 -15.96 -9.30
CA GLU A 51 5.60 -15.15 -9.45
C GLU A 51 5.59 -13.92 -8.53
N LEU A 52 4.41 -13.32 -8.27
CA LEU A 52 4.26 -12.25 -7.29
C LEU A 52 4.80 -12.69 -5.92
N ASP A 53 4.44 -13.90 -5.47
CA ASP A 53 4.87 -14.40 -4.17
C ASP A 53 6.40 -14.52 -4.07
N ILE A 54 7.03 -15.00 -5.15
CA ILE A 54 8.48 -15.17 -5.24
C ILE A 54 9.18 -13.80 -5.22
N LYS A 55 8.67 -12.86 -6.02
CA LYS A 55 9.27 -11.52 -6.19
C LYS A 55 9.08 -10.63 -4.98
N LEU A 56 7.99 -10.83 -4.24
CA LEU A 56 7.66 -10.04 -3.07
C LEU A 56 8.31 -10.57 -1.78
N ALA A 57 8.69 -11.86 -1.74
CA ALA A 57 9.25 -12.49 -0.53
C ALA A 57 10.47 -11.75 0.08
N PRO A 58 11.47 -11.26 -0.69
CA PRO A 58 12.58 -10.47 -0.13
C PRO A 58 12.09 -9.19 0.55
N PHE A 59 11.15 -8.48 -0.09
CA PHE A 59 10.58 -7.26 0.46
C PHE A 59 9.79 -7.53 1.75
N LEU A 60 8.94 -8.56 1.80
CA LEU A 60 8.23 -8.91 3.03
C LEU A 60 9.17 -9.35 4.15
N ARG A 61 10.26 -10.05 3.83
CA ARG A 61 11.29 -10.43 4.81
C ARG A 61 11.96 -9.19 5.40
N SER A 62 12.31 -8.21 4.57
CA SER A 62 12.92 -6.96 5.03
C SER A 62 12.00 -6.14 5.97
N LEU A 63 10.69 -6.36 5.89
CA LEU A 63 9.68 -5.74 6.75
C LEU A 63 9.31 -6.59 7.97
N ASN A 64 9.83 -7.82 8.10
CA ASN A 64 9.37 -8.83 9.06
C ASN A 64 7.88 -9.20 8.92
N LEU A 65 7.37 -9.26 7.69
CA LEU A 65 5.94 -9.51 7.38
C LEU A 65 5.74 -10.76 6.49
N SER A 66 6.64 -11.75 6.55
CA SER A 66 6.65 -12.88 5.60
C SER A 66 5.40 -13.79 5.63
N SER A 67 4.57 -13.74 6.68
CA SER A 67 3.34 -14.53 6.81
C SER A 67 2.06 -13.74 6.56
N LYS A 68 2.18 -12.47 6.13
CA LYS A 68 1.04 -11.57 5.96
C LYS A 68 0.40 -11.69 4.59
N GLY A 69 -0.92 -11.51 4.55
CA GLY A 69 -1.66 -11.43 3.29
C GLY A 69 -1.39 -10.10 2.61
N TYR A 70 -1.32 -10.09 1.28
CA TYR A 70 -1.05 -8.88 0.52
C TYR A 70 -1.80 -8.85 -0.81
N SER A 71 -1.82 -7.68 -1.43
CA SER A 71 -2.34 -7.47 -2.78
C SER A 71 -1.53 -6.39 -3.48
N LEU A 72 -1.04 -6.71 -4.68
CA LEU A 72 -0.42 -5.73 -5.58
C LEU A 72 -1.54 -5.08 -6.40
N VAL A 73 -1.68 -3.77 -6.26
CA VAL A 73 -2.78 -3.00 -6.83
C VAL A 73 -2.22 -1.88 -7.71
N GLN A 74 -2.89 -1.61 -8.82
CA GLN A 74 -2.67 -0.46 -9.68
C GLN A 74 -3.94 0.39 -9.72
N ILE A 75 -3.78 1.71 -9.55
CA ILE A 75 -4.83 2.71 -9.72
C ILE A 75 -4.50 3.49 -11.01
N PRO A 76 -4.96 3.03 -12.18
CA PRO A 76 -4.51 3.55 -13.47
C PRO A 76 -5.23 4.82 -13.91
N GLY A 77 -6.47 5.06 -13.46
CA GLY A 77 -7.26 6.20 -13.86
C GLY A 77 -7.10 7.41 -12.94
N PRO A 78 -7.79 8.52 -13.26
CA PRO A 78 -7.67 9.79 -12.54
C PRO A 78 -8.49 9.86 -11.25
N GLU A 79 -9.38 8.90 -11.01
CA GLU A 79 -10.23 8.91 -9.82
C GLU A 79 -9.57 8.20 -8.63
N HIS A 80 -10.21 8.34 -7.46
CA HIS A 80 -9.78 7.65 -6.26
C HIS A 80 -10.43 6.28 -6.18
N ALA A 81 -9.66 5.27 -5.78
CA ALA A 81 -10.19 3.97 -5.42
C ALA A 81 -10.42 3.88 -3.91
N PRO A 82 -11.61 3.46 -3.44
CA PRO A 82 -11.84 3.22 -2.02
C PRO A 82 -11.18 1.90 -1.60
N PHE A 83 -10.45 1.94 -0.48
CA PHE A 83 -9.92 0.77 0.22
C PHE A 83 -10.60 0.66 1.57
N HIS A 84 -11.20 -0.49 1.85
CA HIS A 84 -11.80 -0.80 3.15
C HIS A 84 -11.41 -2.22 3.56
N HIS A 85 -11.11 -2.39 4.84
CA HIS A 85 -10.75 -3.69 5.38
C HIS A 85 -11.14 -3.84 6.85
N SER A 86 -11.60 -5.03 7.24
CA SER A 86 -12.11 -5.31 8.59
C SER A 86 -11.35 -6.40 9.36
N LYS A 87 -10.43 -7.15 8.72
CA LYS A 87 -9.71 -8.26 9.38
C LYS A 87 -8.45 -7.85 10.14
N GLY A 88 -8.07 -6.57 10.11
CA GLY A 88 -6.87 -6.07 10.77
C GLY A 88 -6.41 -4.72 10.24
N ASP A 89 -5.42 -4.15 10.90
CA ASP A 89 -4.71 -2.98 10.39
C ASP A 89 -3.96 -3.36 9.10
N ALA A 90 -3.65 -2.40 8.26
CA ALA A 90 -2.97 -2.66 7.00
C ALA A 90 -1.89 -1.63 6.71
N PHE A 91 -0.84 -2.04 6.00
CA PHE A 91 0.06 -1.10 5.36
C PHE A 91 -0.35 -0.84 3.92
N ILE A 92 -0.37 0.44 3.55
CA ILE A 92 -0.38 0.91 2.16
C ILE A 92 1.03 1.39 1.84
N ILE A 93 1.67 0.73 0.88
CA ILE A 93 3.06 1.04 0.49
C ILE A 93 3.07 1.41 -1.00
N PRO A 94 3.36 2.67 -1.37
CA PRO A 94 3.62 3.03 -2.75
C PRO A 94 4.80 2.25 -3.30
N ILE A 95 4.55 1.45 -4.34
CA ILE A 95 5.58 0.72 -5.06
C ILE A 95 6.15 1.58 -6.17
N GLU A 96 5.31 2.34 -6.87
CA GLU A 96 5.74 3.23 -7.94
C GLU A 96 4.68 4.32 -8.15
N ILE A 97 5.12 5.57 -8.25
CA ILE A 97 4.26 6.69 -8.64
C ILE A 97 4.37 6.85 -10.16
N LEU A 98 3.27 6.62 -10.87
CA LEU A 98 3.25 6.64 -12.33
C LEU A 98 3.15 8.07 -12.86
N ASP A 99 2.36 8.91 -12.18
CA ASP A 99 2.18 10.33 -12.52
C ASP A 99 1.55 11.10 -11.34
N GLY A 100 1.64 12.43 -11.37
CA GLY A 100 0.91 13.31 -10.47
C GLY A 100 1.34 13.26 -9.01
N SER A 101 0.38 13.46 -8.10
CA SER A 101 0.60 13.53 -6.65
C SER A 101 -0.44 12.66 -5.93
N PRO A 102 -0.26 11.32 -5.92
CA PRO A 102 -1.20 10.40 -5.29
C PRO A 102 -1.31 10.69 -3.79
N SER A 103 -2.49 10.44 -3.23
CA SER A 103 -2.74 10.63 -1.80
C SER A 103 -3.64 9.54 -1.24
N ALA A 104 -3.60 9.32 0.07
CA ALA A 104 -4.51 8.45 0.80
C ALA A 104 -5.34 9.32 1.74
N SER A 105 -6.62 9.54 1.41
CA SER A 105 -7.52 10.44 2.15
C SER A 105 -6.90 11.82 2.44
N GLY A 106 -6.26 12.41 1.42
CA GLY A 106 -5.59 13.72 1.51
C GLY A 106 -4.15 13.67 2.04
N LYS A 107 -3.66 12.53 2.51
CA LYS A 107 -2.26 12.36 2.93
C LYS A 107 -1.39 11.99 1.73
N PRO A 108 -0.34 12.75 1.40
CA PRO A 108 0.50 12.45 0.24
C PRO A 108 1.12 11.05 0.33
N LEU A 109 1.03 10.28 -0.76
CA LEU A 109 1.73 9.01 -0.90
C LEU A 109 3.11 9.27 -1.51
N ARG A 110 4.13 8.63 -0.95
CA ARG A 110 5.53 8.79 -1.37
C ARG A 110 6.22 7.44 -1.41
N GLU A 111 7.06 7.25 -2.41
CA GLU A 111 7.96 6.10 -2.45
C GLU A 111 8.92 6.13 -1.26
N GLY A 112 9.26 4.95 -0.72
CA GLY A 112 10.09 4.84 0.47
C GLY A 112 9.36 5.08 1.79
N LYS A 113 8.06 5.39 1.75
CA LYS A 113 7.19 5.48 2.93
C LYS A 113 6.19 4.34 2.96
N ARG A 114 5.60 4.10 4.12
CA ARG A 114 4.38 3.30 4.27
C ARG A 114 3.35 4.07 5.09
N LEU A 115 2.08 3.78 4.86
CA LEU A 115 0.97 4.26 5.67
C LEU A 115 0.33 3.11 6.42
N LEU A 116 0.22 3.21 7.73
CA LEU A 116 -0.61 2.34 8.57
C LEU A 116 -2.06 2.83 8.52
N MET A 117 -2.94 1.99 7.97
CA MET A 117 -4.38 2.14 7.94
C MET A 117 -5.01 1.29 9.05
N LYS A 118 -5.84 1.90 9.90
CA LYS A 118 -6.60 1.16 10.92
C LYS A 118 -7.76 0.37 10.32
N ALA A 119 -8.04 -0.81 10.88
CA ALA A 119 -9.20 -1.61 10.50
C ALA A 119 -10.52 -0.82 10.60
N ASN A 120 -11.50 -1.15 9.76
CA ASN A 120 -12.85 -0.56 9.72
C ASN A 120 -12.92 0.92 9.31
N HIS A 121 -11.82 1.52 8.86
CA HIS A 121 -11.82 2.83 8.23
C HIS A 121 -11.73 2.70 6.72
N GLU A 122 -12.46 3.54 5.97
CA GLU A 122 -12.26 3.66 4.52
C GLU A 122 -11.10 4.63 4.24
N VAL A 123 -10.25 4.28 3.29
CA VAL A 123 -9.18 5.14 2.78
C VAL A 123 -9.35 5.31 1.28
N LYS A 124 -9.44 6.56 0.82
CA LYS A 124 -9.52 6.87 -0.61
C LYS A 124 -8.12 7.03 -1.16
N ILE A 125 -7.70 6.11 -2.02
CA ILE A 125 -6.38 6.15 -2.64
C ILE A 125 -6.48 6.87 -3.97
N GLY A 126 -5.70 7.92 -4.12
CA GLY A 126 -5.61 8.75 -5.30
C GLY A 126 -4.96 8.06 -6.48
N PRO A 127 -4.98 8.73 -7.63
CA PRO A 127 -4.75 8.10 -8.92
C PRO A 127 -3.28 7.86 -9.25
N LYS A 128 -3.03 7.14 -10.35
CA LYS A 128 -1.74 7.01 -11.03
C LYS A 128 -0.61 6.46 -10.15
N LEU A 129 -0.88 5.38 -9.43
CA LEU A 129 0.17 4.66 -8.71
C LEU A 129 0.00 3.14 -8.75
N ARG A 130 1.12 2.46 -8.50
CA ARG A 130 1.16 1.06 -8.08
C ARG A 130 1.46 1.03 -6.59
N LEU A 131 0.73 0.21 -5.86
CA LEU A 131 0.91 0.07 -4.42
C LEU A 131 0.80 -1.39 -4.00
N LEU A 132 1.39 -1.67 -2.84
CA LEU A 132 1.22 -2.91 -2.13
C LEU A 132 0.37 -2.65 -0.90
N PHE A 133 -0.72 -3.39 -0.80
CA PHE A 133 -1.56 -3.44 0.38
C PHE A 133 -1.18 -4.69 1.18
N ILE A 134 -0.76 -4.55 2.44
CA ILE A 134 -0.38 -5.68 3.31
C ILE A 134 -1.27 -5.68 4.55
N LEU A 135 -1.96 -6.79 4.80
CA LEU A 135 -2.78 -7.00 5.99
C LEU A 135 -1.93 -7.47 7.17
N LEU A 136 -2.01 -6.78 8.31
CA LEU A 136 -1.25 -7.07 9.54
C LEU A 136 -1.98 -8.00 10.50
#